data_AF-A0ABD5WIQ7-F1
#
_entry.id   AF-A0ABD5WIQ7-F1
#
_cell.length_a   1.000
_cell.length_b   1.000
_cell.length_c   1.000
_cell.angle_alpha   90.00
_cell.angle_beta   90.00
_cell.angle_gamma   90.00
#
_symmetry.space_group_name_H-M   'P 1'
#
loop_
_entity.id
_entity.type
_entity.pdbx_description
1 polymer ?
#
loop_
_entity_poly.entity_id
_entity_poly.type
_entity_poly.pdbx_seq_one_letter_code
_entity_poly.pdbx_strand_id
1 'polypeptide(L)'
;MVHLHWISPYLVADGRLRSVAKAAVFLVGLLLARLVGTRVVWTAHNLVEHERRRPEFERFCKRHLVRRVFDRVFVHWPSARRRLAAEYDLSGDERADLVTIPHGHYAADYDDEIDRRTARERLGLGPEEFVFLYFGRIRPYKQVPELVEAFGRLDADARLVVAGNATDDELRERVADRADADDRVLSVLEYVPDEDVQTYMNAADAVVFPFRDIFTSGSVLLAMSFGNAVVAPASGCLPDVVGEAGGVLYDSKNRARRTRRSRRTGPTTPTDPTT
;
A
#
# COMPACT_ATOMS: atom_id res chain seq x y z
N MET A 1 -24.20 -3.27 16.73
CA MET A 1 -23.49 -3.69 15.50
C MET A 1 -22.07 -4.09 15.89
N VAL A 2 -21.52 -5.14 15.29
CA VAL A 2 -20.11 -5.52 15.44
C VAL A 2 -19.41 -5.28 14.10
N HIS A 3 -18.37 -4.46 14.12
CA HIS A 3 -17.59 -4.10 12.93
C HIS A 3 -16.16 -4.62 13.09
N LEU A 4 -15.78 -5.55 12.23
CA LEU A 4 -14.51 -6.24 12.25
C LEU A 4 -13.57 -5.64 11.21
N HIS A 5 -12.29 -5.51 11.55
CA HIS A 5 -11.24 -5.04 10.63
C HIS A 5 -10.23 -6.17 10.33
N TRP A 6 -9.64 -6.74 11.38
CA TRP A 6 -8.63 -7.78 11.27
C TRP A 6 -9.16 -9.11 11.79
N ILE A 7 -9.58 -9.99 10.88
CA ILE A 7 -10.18 -11.28 11.24
C ILE A 7 -9.20 -12.46 11.18
N SER A 8 -8.06 -12.32 10.50
CA SER A 8 -7.05 -13.38 10.35
C SER A 8 -6.55 -13.93 11.71
N PRO A 9 -6.28 -13.10 12.73
CA PRO A 9 -5.89 -13.60 14.06
C PRO A 9 -6.94 -14.46 14.75
N TYR A 10 -8.21 -14.37 14.37
CA TYR A 10 -9.28 -15.23 14.91
C TYR A 10 -9.45 -16.52 14.12
N LEU A 11 -8.82 -16.63 12.95
CA LEU A 11 -8.93 -17.79 12.05
C LEU A 11 -7.68 -18.66 12.07
N VAL A 12 -6.50 -18.06 12.10
CA VAL A 12 -5.22 -18.75 11.88
C VAL A 12 -4.39 -18.81 13.16
N ALA A 13 -3.72 -19.94 13.36
CA ALA A 13 -2.72 -20.16 14.41
C ALA A 13 -1.68 -21.20 13.97
N ASP A 14 -0.65 -21.36 14.78
CA ASP A 14 0.36 -22.40 14.59
C ASP A 14 -0.28 -23.78 14.84
N GLY A 15 -0.35 -24.58 13.78
CA GLY A 15 -1.01 -25.90 13.77
C GLY A 15 -2.45 -25.90 13.25
N ARG A 16 -2.81 -27.01 12.59
CA ARG A 16 -4.11 -27.19 11.93
C ARG A 16 -5.26 -27.24 12.93
N LEU A 17 -5.14 -28.04 13.97
CA LEU A 17 -6.18 -28.21 14.99
C LEU A 17 -6.50 -26.89 15.71
N ARG A 18 -5.47 -26.12 16.07
CA ARG A 18 -5.65 -24.79 16.69
C ARG A 18 -6.34 -23.81 15.76
N SER A 19 -6.00 -23.79 14.48
CA SER A 19 -6.66 -22.94 13.48
C SER A 19 -8.15 -23.29 13.34
N VAL A 20 -8.47 -24.59 13.24
CA VAL A 20 -9.87 -25.06 13.18
C VAL A 20 -10.64 -24.68 14.44
N ALA A 21 -10.05 -24.88 15.63
CA ALA A 21 -10.68 -24.52 16.90
C ALA A 21 -10.95 -23.00 17.00
N LYS A 22 -9.97 -22.16 16.65
CA LYS A 22 -10.14 -20.69 16.64
C LYS A 22 -11.22 -20.26 15.67
N ALA A 23 -11.19 -20.76 14.44
CA ALA A 23 -12.21 -20.46 13.43
C ALA A 23 -13.61 -20.90 13.89
N ALA A 24 -13.74 -22.05 14.56
CA ALA A 24 -15.00 -22.53 15.11
C ALA A 24 -15.52 -21.64 16.24
N VAL A 25 -14.67 -21.30 17.22
CA VAL A 25 -15.04 -20.39 18.32
C VAL A 25 -15.44 -19.02 17.78
N PHE A 26 -14.68 -18.48 16.82
CA PHE A 26 -14.99 -17.22 16.18
C PHE A 26 -16.35 -17.28 15.45
N LEU A 27 -16.58 -18.32 14.65
CA LEU A 27 -17.85 -18.53 13.96
C LEU A 27 -19.03 -18.62 14.93
N VAL A 28 -18.92 -19.41 16.00
CA VAL A 28 -19.96 -19.53 17.04
C VAL A 28 -20.25 -18.17 17.66
N GLY A 29 -19.23 -17.39 18.01
CA GLY A 29 -19.41 -16.04 18.54
C GLY A 29 -20.17 -15.11 17.59
N LEU A 30 -19.85 -15.15 16.29
CA LEU A 30 -20.58 -14.37 15.28
C LEU A 30 -22.02 -14.83 15.12
N LEU A 31 -22.29 -16.14 15.15
CA LEU A 31 -23.64 -16.68 15.07
C LEU A 31 -24.47 -16.31 16.30
N LEU A 32 -23.90 -16.39 17.51
CA LEU A 32 -24.56 -15.96 18.75
C LEU A 32 -24.88 -14.45 18.74
N ALA A 33 -23.93 -13.61 18.31
CA ALA A 33 -24.16 -12.18 18.15
C ALA A 33 -25.34 -11.91 17.21
N ARG A 34 -25.46 -12.70 16.13
CA ARG A 34 -26.59 -12.59 15.20
C ARG A 34 -27.91 -13.07 15.78
N LEU A 35 -27.91 -14.14 16.60
CA LEU A 35 -29.12 -14.64 17.25
C LEU A 35 -29.74 -13.59 18.19
N VAL A 36 -28.93 -12.72 18.80
CA VAL A 36 -29.41 -11.59 19.61
C VAL A 36 -29.66 -10.31 18.80
N GLY A 37 -29.74 -10.40 17.47
CA GLY A 37 -30.11 -9.29 16.58
C GLY A 37 -28.95 -8.36 16.18
N THR A 38 -27.70 -8.69 16.49
CA THR A 38 -26.55 -7.84 16.14
C THR A 38 -26.16 -8.01 14.67
N ARG A 39 -26.06 -6.89 13.94
CA ARG A 39 -25.46 -6.84 12.60
C ARG A 39 -23.95 -7.06 12.66
N VAL A 40 -23.43 -7.94 11.82
CA VAL A 40 -21.99 -8.26 11.75
C VAL A 40 -21.45 -7.76 10.41
N VAL A 41 -20.47 -6.86 10.47
CA VAL A 41 -19.92 -6.17 9.31
C VAL A 41 -18.40 -6.31 9.31
N TRP A 42 -17.79 -6.38 8.13
CA TRP A 42 -16.34 -6.52 7.99
C TRP A 42 -15.77 -5.50 7.00
N THR A 43 -14.71 -4.78 7.37
CA THR A 43 -13.87 -4.06 6.40
C THR A 43 -12.71 -4.94 5.99
N ALA A 44 -12.67 -5.32 4.72
CA ALA A 44 -11.58 -6.11 4.18
C ALA A 44 -10.37 -5.19 3.91
N HIS A 45 -9.35 -5.31 4.77
CA HIS A 45 -8.03 -4.69 4.56
C HIS A 45 -7.08 -5.58 3.77
N ASN A 46 -7.33 -6.89 3.77
CA ASN A 46 -6.60 -7.91 3.03
C ASN A 46 -7.54 -9.03 2.61
N LEU A 47 -7.30 -9.63 1.44
CA LEU A 47 -7.96 -10.89 1.05
C LEU A 47 -7.50 -12.01 1.97
N VAL A 48 -6.19 -12.25 1.98
CA VAL A 48 -5.50 -13.20 2.86
C VAL A 48 -4.33 -12.46 3.48
N GLU A 49 -3.99 -12.75 4.73
CA GLU A 49 -2.86 -12.15 5.42
C GLU A 49 -1.56 -12.27 4.59
N HIS A 50 -0.76 -11.20 4.53
CA HIS A 50 0.44 -11.16 3.67
C HIS A 50 1.50 -12.19 4.07
N GLU A 51 1.55 -12.58 5.34
CA GLU A 51 2.49 -13.58 5.87
C GLU A 51 2.03 -15.03 5.60
N ARG A 52 0.81 -15.23 5.06
CA ARG A 52 0.29 -16.47 4.46
C ARG A 52 0.65 -17.76 5.22
N ARG A 53 0.47 -17.80 6.55
CA ARG A 53 0.73 -19.02 7.34
C ARG A 53 -0.13 -20.22 6.89
N ARG A 54 -1.42 -19.98 6.59
CA ARG A 54 -2.39 -20.99 6.09
C ARG A 54 -3.36 -20.36 5.09
N PRO A 55 -2.88 -19.95 3.90
CA PRO A 55 -3.62 -19.06 3.03
C PRO A 55 -4.90 -19.68 2.48
N GLU A 56 -4.88 -20.99 2.17
CA GLU A 56 -6.05 -21.71 1.67
C GLU A 56 -7.14 -21.84 2.73
N PHE A 57 -6.77 -22.16 3.97
CA PHE A 57 -7.72 -22.27 5.08
C PHE A 57 -8.33 -20.91 5.44
N GLU A 58 -7.49 -19.87 5.51
CA GLU A 58 -7.96 -18.51 5.76
C GLU A 58 -8.92 -18.04 4.66
N ARG A 59 -8.55 -18.25 3.38
CA ARG A 59 -9.41 -17.97 2.23
C ARG A 59 -10.73 -18.71 2.33
N PHE A 60 -10.70 -20.01 2.63
CA PHE A 60 -11.89 -20.83 2.83
C PHE A 60 -12.80 -20.21 3.90
N CYS A 61 -12.28 -19.94 5.10
CA CYS A 61 -13.05 -19.34 6.19
C CYS A 61 -13.63 -17.98 5.80
N LYS A 62 -12.82 -17.07 5.27
CA LYS A 62 -13.26 -15.73 4.87
C LYS A 62 -14.33 -15.79 3.78
N ARG A 63 -14.15 -16.62 2.74
CA ARG A 63 -15.17 -16.86 1.70
C ARG A 63 -16.51 -17.29 2.30
N HIS A 64 -16.50 -18.24 3.23
CA HIS A 64 -17.73 -18.71 3.87
C HIS A 64 -18.37 -17.66 4.78
N LEU A 65 -17.56 -16.88 5.51
CA LEU A 65 -18.06 -15.78 6.33
C LEU A 65 -18.72 -14.70 5.47
N VAL A 66 -18.11 -14.30 4.35
CA VAL A 66 -18.70 -13.35 3.39
C VAL A 66 -20.01 -13.88 2.82
N ARG A 67 -20.03 -15.15 2.38
CA ARG A 67 -21.21 -15.74 1.75
C ARG A 67 -22.41 -15.89 2.69
N ARG A 68 -22.18 -16.20 3.98
CA ARG A 68 -23.25 -16.67 4.89
C ARG A 68 -23.40 -15.88 6.18
N VAL A 69 -22.35 -15.24 6.67
CA VAL A 69 -22.31 -14.69 8.04
C VAL A 69 -22.35 -13.18 8.05
N PHE A 70 -21.55 -12.49 7.25
CA PHE A 70 -21.55 -11.03 7.23
C PHE A 70 -22.84 -10.46 6.64
N ASP A 71 -23.29 -9.34 7.20
CA ASP A 71 -24.39 -8.52 6.67
C ASP A 71 -23.88 -7.62 5.55
N ARG A 72 -22.68 -7.06 5.73
CA ARG A 72 -22.00 -6.22 4.74
C ARG A 72 -20.50 -6.41 4.81
N VAL A 73 -19.85 -6.19 3.67
CA VAL A 73 -18.39 -6.14 3.56
C VAL A 73 -17.98 -4.84 2.91
N PHE A 74 -17.17 -4.05 3.62
CA PHE A 74 -16.58 -2.83 3.11
C PHE A 74 -15.23 -3.11 2.46
N VAL A 75 -14.99 -2.48 1.31
CA VAL A 75 -13.71 -2.44 0.60
C VAL A 75 -13.41 -1.00 0.20
N HIS A 76 -12.15 -0.64 0.04
CA HIS A 76 -11.80 0.75 -0.19
C HIS A 76 -11.93 1.24 -1.64
N TRP A 77 -11.87 0.34 -2.61
CA TRP A 77 -11.83 0.72 -4.03
C TRP A 77 -12.64 -0.21 -4.93
N PRO A 78 -13.11 0.23 -6.11
CA PRO A 78 -13.79 -0.62 -7.07
C PRO A 78 -12.95 -1.84 -7.51
N SER A 79 -11.65 -1.66 -7.72
CA SER A 79 -10.69 -2.74 -7.98
C SER A 79 -10.61 -3.74 -6.83
N ALA A 80 -10.55 -3.28 -5.60
CA ALA A 80 -10.56 -4.13 -4.41
C ALA A 80 -11.87 -4.93 -4.31
N ARG A 81 -13.01 -4.32 -4.64
CA ARG A 81 -14.31 -5.01 -4.75
C ARG A 81 -14.28 -6.13 -5.79
N ARG A 82 -13.85 -5.82 -7.02
CA ARG A 82 -13.74 -6.81 -8.11
C ARG A 82 -12.81 -7.96 -7.72
N ARG A 83 -11.68 -7.63 -7.10
CA ARG A 83 -10.68 -8.63 -6.68
C ARG A 83 -11.19 -9.52 -5.55
N LEU A 84 -11.90 -8.98 -4.56
CA LEU A 84 -12.51 -9.76 -3.49
C LEU A 84 -13.62 -10.68 -4.03
N ALA A 85 -14.46 -10.16 -4.93
CA ALA A 85 -15.48 -10.95 -5.59
C ALA A 85 -14.88 -12.12 -6.38
N ALA A 86 -13.83 -11.87 -7.17
CA ALA A 86 -13.13 -12.91 -7.92
C ALA A 86 -12.44 -13.93 -7.00
N GLU A 87 -11.73 -13.49 -5.97
CA GLU A 87 -10.99 -14.36 -5.05
C GLU A 87 -11.93 -15.30 -4.26
N TYR A 88 -13.11 -14.82 -3.88
CA TYR A 88 -14.09 -15.59 -3.12
C TYR A 88 -15.19 -16.21 -4.00
N ASP A 89 -15.07 -16.07 -5.33
CA ASP A 89 -16.00 -16.62 -6.31
C ASP A 89 -17.44 -16.15 -6.06
N LEU A 90 -17.62 -14.85 -5.82
CA LEU A 90 -18.93 -14.30 -5.44
C LEU A 90 -19.82 -14.13 -6.67
N SER A 91 -21.07 -14.59 -6.60
CA SER A 91 -22.00 -14.68 -7.74
C SER A 91 -23.22 -13.74 -7.66
N GLY A 92 -23.36 -12.97 -6.57
CA GLY A 92 -24.50 -12.07 -6.31
C GLY A 92 -25.55 -12.65 -5.38
N ASP A 93 -25.52 -13.96 -5.11
CA ASP A 93 -26.43 -14.64 -4.16
C ASP A 93 -25.86 -14.67 -2.72
N GLU A 94 -24.77 -13.94 -2.49
CA GLU A 94 -24.18 -13.79 -1.16
C GLU A 94 -25.13 -13.08 -0.21
N ARG A 95 -25.03 -13.43 1.07
CA ARG A 95 -25.69 -12.66 2.11
C ARG A 95 -25.17 -11.22 2.21
N ALA A 96 -23.86 -11.04 2.07
CA ALA A 96 -23.24 -9.76 2.38
C ALA A 96 -23.29 -8.81 1.17
N ASP A 97 -23.77 -7.59 1.39
CA ASP A 97 -23.59 -6.53 0.40
C ASP A 97 -22.12 -6.11 0.37
N LEU A 98 -21.48 -6.16 -0.81
CA LEU A 98 -20.15 -5.59 -1.01
C LEU A 98 -20.27 -4.09 -1.30
N VAL A 99 -19.81 -3.27 -0.36
CA VAL A 99 -19.91 -1.82 -0.43
C VAL A 99 -18.52 -1.20 -0.53
N THR A 100 -18.33 -0.31 -1.51
CA THR A 100 -17.08 0.43 -1.65
C THR A 100 -17.16 1.73 -0.85
N ILE A 101 -16.26 1.90 0.12
CA ILE A 101 -16.09 3.14 0.89
C ILE A 101 -14.62 3.57 0.73
N PRO A 102 -14.33 4.65 -0.03
CA PRO A 102 -12.98 5.16 -0.19
C PRO A 102 -12.26 5.29 1.15
N HIS A 103 -10.97 4.95 1.17
CA HIS A 103 -10.15 5.13 2.35
C HIS A 103 -9.92 6.63 2.58
N GLY A 104 -9.99 7.09 3.83
CA GLY A 104 -9.74 8.49 4.18
C GLY A 104 -8.30 8.93 3.91
N HIS A 105 -8.11 10.23 3.72
CA HIS A 105 -6.80 10.88 3.66
C HIS A 105 -6.27 11.17 5.06
N TYR A 106 -4.97 11.42 5.18
CA TYR A 106 -4.26 11.66 6.45
C TYR A 106 -3.88 13.13 6.69
N ALA A 107 -4.41 14.07 5.88
CA ALA A 107 -4.03 15.48 5.91
C ALA A 107 -4.27 16.20 7.26
N ALA A 108 -5.03 15.60 8.18
CA ALA A 108 -5.28 16.15 9.52
C ALA A 108 -4.77 15.22 10.65
N ASP A 109 -4.09 14.12 10.29
CA ASP A 109 -3.63 13.10 11.24
C ASP A 109 -2.15 13.24 11.60
N TYR A 110 -1.37 14.00 10.81
CA TYR A 110 0.06 14.22 10.99
C TYR A 110 0.39 15.70 10.96
N ASP A 111 1.44 16.07 11.69
CA ASP A 111 2.03 17.40 11.60
C ASP A 111 2.51 17.66 10.16
N ASP A 112 2.31 18.88 9.68
CA ASP A 112 2.81 19.34 8.37
C ASP A 112 3.20 20.82 8.49
N GLU A 113 4.15 21.08 9.39
CA GLU A 113 4.49 22.43 9.85
C GLU A 113 5.86 22.92 9.36
N ILE A 114 6.71 22.00 8.88
CA ILE A 114 8.05 22.33 8.40
C ILE A 114 8.13 22.41 6.88
N ASP A 115 8.93 23.36 6.38
CA ASP A 115 9.21 23.46 4.96
C ASP A 115 10.20 22.39 4.45
N ARG A 116 10.21 22.20 3.12
CA ARG A 116 11.11 21.27 2.42
C ARG A 116 12.59 21.49 2.76
N ARG A 117 13.01 22.75 2.95
CA ARG A 117 14.41 23.08 3.24
C ARG A 117 14.80 22.57 4.62
N THR A 118 13.96 22.84 5.62
CA THR A 118 14.15 22.37 7.00
C THR A 118 14.13 20.85 7.07
N ALA A 119 13.20 20.21 6.36
CA ALA A 119 13.12 18.75 6.25
C ALA A 119 14.42 18.15 5.66
N ARG A 120 14.97 18.75 4.59
CA ARG A 120 16.23 18.33 3.96
C ARG A 120 17.44 18.56 4.86
N GLU A 121 17.51 19.70 5.53
CA GLU A 121 18.58 20.01 6.50
C GLU A 121 18.63 18.96 7.62
N ARG A 122 17.47 18.54 8.15
CA ARG A 122 17.38 17.47 9.17
C ARG A 122 17.91 16.13 8.68
N LEU A 123 17.78 15.83 7.40
CA LEU A 123 18.24 14.58 6.77
C LEU A 123 19.65 14.69 6.17
N GLY A 124 20.31 15.85 6.23
CA GLY A 124 21.61 16.07 5.60
C GLY A 124 21.56 16.08 4.07
N LEU A 125 20.42 16.43 3.48
CA LEU A 125 20.19 16.48 2.04
C LEU A 125 20.43 17.90 1.50
N GLY A 126 20.91 17.99 0.26
CA GLY A 126 21.10 19.24 -0.46
C GLY A 126 19.76 19.88 -0.85
N PRO A 127 19.67 21.22 -0.90
CA PRO A 127 18.41 21.93 -1.14
C PRO A 127 17.82 21.66 -2.53
N GLU A 128 18.66 21.39 -3.53
CA GLU A 128 18.27 21.19 -4.93
C GLU A 128 18.30 19.71 -5.38
N GLU A 129 18.66 18.78 -4.49
CA GLU A 129 18.70 17.36 -4.83
C GLU A 129 17.30 16.82 -5.16
N PHE A 130 17.20 15.91 -6.14
CA PHE A 130 15.96 15.18 -6.38
C PHE A 130 15.88 13.98 -5.41
N VAL A 131 14.87 13.93 -4.55
CA VAL A 131 14.78 12.95 -3.46
C VAL A 131 13.63 11.97 -3.71
N PHE A 132 13.97 10.70 -3.92
CA PHE A 132 13.03 9.60 -3.81
C PHE A 132 12.90 9.14 -2.35
N LEU A 133 11.68 8.87 -1.90
CA LEU A 133 11.41 8.32 -0.58
C LEU A 133 10.72 6.97 -0.68
N TYR A 134 11.15 5.99 0.10
CA TYR A 134 10.29 4.91 0.54
C TYR A 134 9.95 5.12 2.02
N PHE A 135 8.65 5.05 2.35
CA PHE A 135 8.18 5.25 3.72
C PHE A 135 7.27 4.11 4.23
N GLY A 136 7.56 3.67 5.46
CA GLY A 136 6.72 2.78 6.25
C GLY A 136 7.26 1.35 6.36
N ARG A 137 6.60 0.52 7.18
CA ARG A 137 7.10 -0.81 7.57
C ARG A 137 7.63 -1.64 6.40
N ILE A 138 8.89 -2.07 6.45
CA ILE A 138 9.57 -2.85 5.41
C ILE A 138 9.17 -4.32 5.55
N ARG A 139 8.53 -4.85 4.51
CA ARG A 139 8.03 -6.24 4.45
C ARG A 139 8.39 -6.87 3.10
N PRO A 140 8.48 -8.21 3.00
CA PRO A 140 8.88 -8.86 1.76
C PRO A 140 8.04 -8.48 0.53
N TYR A 141 6.72 -8.29 0.68
CA TYR A 141 5.87 -7.90 -0.46
C TYR A 141 6.09 -6.45 -0.92
N LYS A 142 6.75 -5.60 -0.12
CA LYS A 142 7.03 -4.20 -0.46
C LYS A 142 8.31 -4.00 -1.26
N GLN A 143 9.11 -5.07 -1.42
CA GLN A 143 10.28 -5.14 -2.31
C GLN A 143 11.27 -3.97 -2.15
N VAL A 144 11.57 -3.59 -0.91
CA VAL A 144 12.54 -2.52 -0.60
C VAL A 144 13.97 -2.88 -1.02
N PRO A 145 14.47 -4.11 -0.82
CA PRO A 145 15.78 -4.48 -1.37
C PRO A 145 15.87 -4.30 -2.89
N GLU A 146 14.81 -4.65 -3.62
CA GLU A 146 14.73 -4.50 -5.08
C GLU A 146 14.62 -3.02 -5.50
N LEU A 147 14.01 -2.16 -4.68
CA LEU A 147 14.03 -0.71 -4.89
C LEU A 147 15.45 -0.16 -4.83
N VAL A 148 16.19 -0.49 -3.79
CA VAL A 148 17.58 -0.01 -3.61
C VAL A 148 18.45 -0.50 -4.77
N GLU A 149 18.30 -1.77 -5.18
CA GLU A 149 19.02 -2.31 -6.33
C GLU A 149 18.65 -1.61 -7.66
N ALA A 150 17.36 -1.30 -7.86
CA ALA A 150 16.91 -0.56 -9.05
C ALA A 150 17.43 0.87 -9.05
N PHE A 151 17.48 1.52 -7.88
CA PHE A 151 18.01 2.86 -7.71
C PHE A 151 19.52 2.92 -7.98
N GLY A 152 20.29 1.92 -7.51
CA GLY A 152 21.73 1.84 -7.79
C GLY A 152 22.08 1.77 -9.29
N ARG A 153 21.14 1.31 -10.12
CA ARG A 153 21.28 1.29 -11.60
C ARG A 153 20.86 2.59 -12.28
N LEU A 154 20.32 3.54 -11.53
CA LEU A 154 19.87 4.81 -12.06
C LEU A 154 21.07 5.73 -12.28
N ASP A 155 21.29 6.08 -13.55
CA ASP A 155 22.24 7.13 -13.95
C ASP A 155 21.55 8.50 -13.88
N ALA A 156 21.36 8.98 -12.66
CA ALA A 156 20.79 10.29 -12.36
C ALA A 156 21.39 10.84 -11.06
N ASP A 157 21.48 12.16 -10.99
CA ASP A 157 21.79 12.90 -9.78
C ASP A 157 20.54 13.01 -8.91
N ALA A 158 20.35 12.00 -8.06
CA ALA A 158 19.20 11.86 -7.17
C ALA A 158 19.62 11.15 -5.89
N ARG A 159 18.82 11.31 -4.83
CA ARG A 159 18.96 10.61 -3.55
C ARG A 159 17.80 9.65 -3.34
N LEU A 160 18.04 8.58 -2.60
CA LEU A 160 17.01 7.67 -2.11
C LEU A 160 17.03 7.66 -0.59
N VAL A 161 15.91 8.02 0.03
CA VAL A 161 15.69 7.84 1.47
C VAL A 161 14.81 6.62 1.68
N VAL A 162 15.24 5.69 2.52
CA VAL A 162 14.47 4.51 2.93
C VAL A 162 14.19 4.64 4.42
N ALA A 163 12.94 4.93 4.79
CA ALA A 163 12.55 5.17 6.17
C ALA A 163 11.46 4.18 6.64
N GLY A 164 11.74 3.43 7.70
CA GLY A 164 10.80 2.57 8.38
C GLY A 164 11.39 1.24 8.85
N ASN A 165 10.70 0.62 9.80
CA ASN A 165 11.18 -0.60 10.45
C ASN A 165 11.00 -1.85 9.59
N ALA A 166 12.03 -2.70 9.54
CA ALA A 166 11.94 -4.03 8.95
C ALA A 166 11.15 -5.00 9.82
N THR A 167 10.53 -5.99 9.18
CA THR A 167 9.72 -6.99 9.89
C THR A 167 10.56 -8.06 10.60
N ASP A 168 11.82 -8.22 10.20
CA ASP A 168 12.82 -9.13 10.74
C ASP A 168 14.23 -8.60 10.44
N ASP A 169 15.23 -9.10 11.15
CA ASP A 169 16.63 -8.67 11.03
C ASP A 169 17.25 -9.05 9.67
N GLU A 170 16.89 -10.20 9.10
CA GLU A 170 17.40 -10.62 7.79
C GLU A 170 17.02 -9.61 6.71
N LEU A 171 15.77 -9.16 6.70
CA LEU A 171 15.30 -8.15 5.77
C LEU A 171 15.92 -6.78 6.04
N ARG A 172 16.15 -6.43 7.32
CA ARG A 172 16.85 -5.20 7.72
C ARG A 172 18.26 -5.17 7.14
N GLU A 173 19.03 -6.23 7.38
CA GLU A 173 20.42 -6.39 6.90
C GLU A 173 20.48 -6.36 5.37
N ARG A 174 19.57 -7.08 4.69
CA ARG A 174 19.48 -7.03 3.22
C ARG A 174 19.23 -5.64 2.65
N VAL A 175 18.51 -4.77 3.35
CA VAL A 175 18.30 -3.39 2.93
C VAL A 175 19.55 -2.56 3.24
N ALA A 176 20.10 -2.69 4.44
CA ALA A 176 21.32 -1.99 4.87
C ALA A 176 22.51 -2.29 3.94
N ASP A 177 22.83 -3.56 3.69
CA ASP A 177 23.94 -3.98 2.82
C ASP A 177 23.87 -3.38 1.41
N ARG A 178 22.65 -3.19 0.89
CA ARG A 178 22.43 -2.59 -0.43
C ARG A 178 22.49 -1.07 -0.39
N ALA A 179 22.03 -0.46 0.69
CA ALA A 179 22.04 0.99 0.88
C ALA A 179 23.48 1.48 1.12
N ASP A 180 24.23 0.79 1.97
CA ASP A 180 25.63 1.12 2.32
C ASP A 180 26.59 0.98 1.13
N ALA A 181 26.17 0.33 0.05
CA ALA A 181 26.93 0.21 -1.19
C ALA A 181 26.77 1.41 -2.15
N ASP A 182 25.89 2.36 -1.85
CA ASP A 182 25.63 3.54 -2.69
C ASP A 182 25.41 4.79 -1.81
N ASP A 183 26.40 5.71 -1.77
CA ASP A 183 26.37 6.94 -0.96
C ASP A 183 25.18 7.87 -1.23
N ARG A 184 24.45 7.64 -2.33
CA ARG A 184 23.20 8.35 -2.65
C ARG A 184 22.01 7.85 -1.85
N VAL A 185 22.13 6.73 -1.14
CA VAL A 185 21.06 6.09 -0.36
C VAL A 185 21.23 6.39 1.13
N LEU A 186 20.22 7.00 1.74
CA LEU A 186 20.09 7.16 3.18
C LEU A 186 19.06 6.16 3.71
N SER A 187 19.46 5.25 4.60
CA SER A 187 18.54 4.29 5.21
C SER A 187 18.35 4.53 6.71
N VAL A 188 17.09 4.74 7.12
CA VAL A 188 16.62 4.79 8.52
C VAL A 188 15.72 3.58 8.75
N LEU A 189 16.30 2.48 9.23
CA LEU A 189 15.63 1.16 9.30
C LEU A 189 14.94 0.87 10.63
N GLU A 190 14.51 1.94 11.32
CA GLU A 190 13.85 1.90 12.62
C GLU A 190 12.42 2.40 12.53
N TYR A 191 11.69 2.31 13.65
CA TYR A 191 10.36 2.91 13.72
C TYR A 191 10.48 4.43 13.65
N VAL A 192 9.70 5.05 12.77
CA VAL A 192 9.61 6.51 12.66
C VAL A 192 8.40 6.98 13.47
N PRO A 193 8.59 7.80 14.51
CA PRO A 193 7.50 8.43 15.25
C PRO A 193 6.61 9.31 14.37
N ASP A 194 5.36 9.53 14.77
CA ASP A 194 4.39 10.27 13.97
C ASP A 194 4.84 11.73 13.76
N GLU A 195 5.46 12.35 14.76
CA GLU A 195 6.02 13.71 14.71
C GLU A 195 7.15 13.88 13.66
N ASP A 196 7.83 12.78 13.32
CA ASP A 196 8.95 12.77 12.38
C ASP A 196 8.50 12.48 10.93
N VAL A 197 7.27 12.03 10.71
CA VAL A 197 6.73 11.70 9.38
C VAL A 197 6.89 12.88 8.41
N GLN A 198 6.58 14.09 8.86
CA GLN A 198 6.70 15.32 8.07
C GLN A 198 8.12 15.55 7.55
N THR A 199 9.14 15.17 8.32
CA THR A 199 10.55 15.31 7.91
C THR A 199 10.84 14.48 6.67
N TYR A 200 10.30 13.28 6.57
CA TYR A 200 10.51 12.43 5.40
C TYR A 200 9.64 12.87 4.22
N MET A 201 8.34 13.11 4.47
CA MET A 201 7.39 13.47 3.40
C MET A 201 7.73 14.82 2.76
N ASN A 202 8.07 15.84 3.54
CA ASN A 202 8.37 17.18 3.02
C ASN A 202 9.76 17.29 2.36
N ALA A 203 10.67 16.36 2.65
CA ALA A 203 11.96 16.30 1.96
C ALA A 203 11.86 15.69 0.56
N ALA A 204 10.85 14.85 0.32
CA ALA A 204 10.72 14.01 -0.88
C ALA A 204 10.11 14.75 -2.08
N ASP A 205 10.68 14.52 -3.27
CA ASP A 205 10.08 14.91 -4.54
C ASP A 205 9.08 13.85 -5.04
N ALA A 206 9.37 12.57 -4.76
CA ALA A 206 8.50 11.46 -5.11
C ALA A 206 8.60 10.31 -4.11
N VAL A 207 7.47 9.68 -3.78
CA VAL A 207 7.41 8.52 -2.89
C VAL A 207 7.20 7.24 -3.69
N VAL A 208 8.09 6.28 -3.52
CA VAL A 208 8.15 5.04 -4.29
C VAL A 208 7.58 3.88 -3.47
N PHE A 209 6.61 3.17 -4.05
CA PHE A 209 5.97 2.00 -3.46
C PHE A 209 6.13 0.78 -4.38
N PRO A 210 7.20 -0.02 -4.24
CA PRO A 210 7.52 -1.11 -5.14
C PRO A 210 6.73 -2.38 -4.82
N PHE A 211 5.42 -2.28 -4.65
CA PHE A 211 4.62 -3.39 -4.11
C PHE A 211 4.46 -4.55 -5.10
N ARG A 212 4.71 -5.78 -4.66
CA ARG A 212 4.50 -6.98 -5.47
C ARG A 212 3.02 -7.32 -5.62
N ASP A 213 2.28 -7.20 -4.53
CA ASP A 213 0.86 -7.51 -4.43
C ASP A 213 0.21 -6.62 -3.37
N ILE A 214 -0.83 -5.88 -3.74
CA ILE A 214 -1.48 -4.89 -2.88
C ILE A 214 -3.01 -4.97 -2.99
N PHE A 215 -3.67 -4.95 -1.83
CA PHE A 215 -5.12 -4.91 -1.74
C PHE A 215 -5.62 -3.51 -1.35
N THR A 216 -5.01 -2.92 -0.32
CA THR A 216 -5.20 -1.54 0.12
C THR A 216 -3.85 -1.01 0.61
N SER A 217 -3.63 0.30 0.59
CA SER A 217 -2.38 0.89 1.10
C SER A 217 -2.62 2.24 1.78
N GLY A 218 -2.42 2.28 3.10
CA GLY A 218 -2.41 3.54 3.85
C GLY A 218 -1.19 4.40 3.54
N SER A 219 -0.01 3.79 3.29
CA SER A 219 1.22 4.56 3.01
C SER A 219 1.15 5.37 1.72
N VAL A 220 0.46 4.86 0.69
CA VAL A 220 0.21 5.62 -0.55
C VAL A 220 -0.67 6.83 -0.28
N LEU A 221 -1.74 6.65 0.49
CA LEU A 221 -2.64 7.74 0.87
C LEU A 221 -1.94 8.77 1.76
N LEU A 222 -1.04 8.34 2.63
CA LEU A 222 -0.22 9.23 3.45
C LEU A 222 0.64 10.13 2.57
N ALA A 223 1.41 9.56 1.64
CA ALA A 223 2.23 10.33 0.70
C ALA A 223 1.38 11.31 -0.13
N MET A 224 0.22 10.87 -0.62
CA MET A 224 -0.70 11.77 -1.35
C MET A 224 -1.30 12.86 -0.46
N SER A 225 -1.45 12.62 0.84
CA SER A 225 -1.97 13.61 1.79
C SER A 225 -0.97 14.74 2.06
N PHE A 226 0.33 14.44 2.00
CA PHE A 226 1.42 15.41 1.98
C PHE A 226 1.67 16.01 0.58
N GLY A 227 0.82 15.70 -0.40
CA GLY A 227 0.94 16.22 -1.76
C GLY A 227 2.10 15.64 -2.58
N ASN A 228 2.74 14.56 -2.12
CA ASN A 228 3.84 13.95 -2.86
C ASN A 228 3.36 13.20 -4.11
N ALA A 229 4.17 13.26 -5.17
CA ALA A 229 3.98 12.40 -6.34
C ALA A 229 4.29 10.94 -5.99
N VAL A 230 3.44 10.01 -6.42
CA VAL A 230 3.60 8.57 -6.14
C VAL A 230 4.21 7.83 -7.33
N VAL A 231 5.20 6.98 -7.09
CA VAL A 231 5.73 6.02 -8.08
C VAL A 231 5.41 4.60 -7.63
N ALA A 232 4.53 3.91 -8.34
CA ALA A 232 4.05 2.59 -7.89
C ALA A 232 3.67 1.68 -9.07
N PRO A 233 3.52 0.36 -8.90
CA PRO A 233 3.09 -0.50 -10.00
C PRO A 233 1.60 -0.33 -10.31
N ALA A 234 1.24 -0.42 -11.59
CA ALA A 234 -0.14 -0.41 -12.08
C ALA A 234 -0.90 -1.71 -11.74
N SER A 235 -1.04 -2.01 -10.45
CA SER A 235 -1.58 -3.28 -9.96
C SER A 235 -2.41 -3.11 -8.68
N GLY A 236 -3.29 -4.07 -8.42
CA GLY A 236 -4.15 -4.03 -7.23
C GLY A 236 -5.07 -2.82 -7.23
N CYS A 237 -5.10 -2.10 -6.10
CA CYS A 237 -5.89 -0.87 -5.95
C CYS A 237 -5.19 0.40 -6.42
N LEU A 238 -3.90 0.35 -6.76
CA LEU A 238 -3.09 1.55 -7.00
C LEU A 238 -3.60 2.42 -8.17
N PRO A 239 -4.09 1.87 -9.29
CA PRO A 239 -4.71 2.69 -10.34
C PRO A 239 -5.92 3.49 -9.87
N ASP A 240 -6.76 2.91 -8.99
CA ASP A 240 -7.93 3.61 -8.46
C ASP A 240 -7.53 4.68 -7.43
N VAL A 241 -6.45 4.44 -6.66
CA VAL A 241 -5.97 5.34 -5.60
C VAL A 241 -5.22 6.54 -6.18
N VAL A 242 -4.23 6.29 -7.03
CA VAL A 242 -3.29 7.31 -7.53
C VAL A 242 -3.93 8.16 -8.64
N GLY A 243 -4.82 7.56 -9.44
CA GLY A 243 -5.43 8.23 -10.59
C GLY A 243 -4.39 8.65 -11.65
N GLU A 244 -4.78 9.53 -12.56
CA GLU A 244 -3.92 9.99 -13.66
C GLU A 244 -2.94 11.10 -13.25
N ALA A 245 -3.27 11.88 -12.22
CA ALA A 245 -2.51 13.06 -11.79
C ALA A 245 -1.72 12.85 -10.50
N GLY A 246 -1.95 11.76 -9.76
CA GLY A 246 -1.29 11.52 -8.47
C GLY A 246 0.13 10.95 -8.58
N GLY A 247 0.60 10.62 -9.78
CA GLY A 247 1.96 10.15 -9.99
C GLY A 247 2.16 9.25 -11.21
N VAL A 248 3.17 8.38 -11.13
CA VAL A 248 3.60 7.49 -12.22
C VAL A 248 3.34 6.04 -11.84
N LEU A 249 2.50 5.37 -12.65
CA LEU A 249 2.27 3.94 -12.52
C LEU A 249 3.05 3.14 -13.58
N TYR A 250 3.78 2.11 -13.15
CA TYR A 250 4.59 1.27 -14.04
C TYR A 250 4.07 -0.17 -14.15
N ASP A 251 4.35 -0.84 -15.28
CA ASP A 251 4.01 -2.24 -15.46
C ASP A 251 5.07 -3.14 -14.80
N SER A 252 4.73 -3.75 -13.67
CA SER A 252 5.62 -4.65 -12.94
C SER A 252 5.83 -6.00 -13.63
N LYS A 253 4.98 -6.38 -14.59
CA LYS A 253 5.11 -7.63 -15.36
C LYS A 253 6.04 -7.49 -16.55
N ASN A 254 6.39 -6.26 -16.92
CA ASN A 254 7.21 -5.95 -18.08
C ASN A 254 8.54 -5.32 -17.64
N ARG A 255 9.37 -6.10 -16.95
CA ARG A 255 10.71 -5.68 -16.47
C ARG A 255 11.67 -5.18 -17.56
N ALA A 256 11.27 -5.22 -18.84
CA ALA A 256 12.14 -4.98 -20.00
C ALA A 256 11.81 -3.74 -20.86
N ARG A 257 10.83 -2.89 -20.53
CA ARG A 257 10.53 -1.70 -21.35
C ARG A 257 10.72 -0.39 -20.59
N ARG A 258 11.87 0.26 -20.87
CA ARG A 258 12.09 1.70 -20.66
C ARG A 258 10.83 2.47 -21.09
N THR A 259 10.18 3.13 -20.13
CA THR A 259 9.05 4.03 -20.39
C THR A 259 9.57 5.29 -21.10
N ARG A 260 9.58 5.24 -22.44
CA ARG A 260 9.57 6.44 -23.28
C ARG A 260 8.13 6.79 -23.60
N ARG A 261 7.61 7.88 -23.03
CA ARG A 261 6.48 8.69 -23.52
C ARG A 261 6.48 10.01 -22.75
N SER A 262 6.19 11.17 -23.31
CA SER A 262 6.19 11.66 -24.70
C SER A 262 6.27 13.19 -24.56
N ARG A 263 7.30 13.83 -25.14
CA ARG A 263 7.22 15.26 -25.43
C ARG A 263 6.16 15.43 -26.53
N ARG A 264 5.03 16.06 -26.22
CA ARG A 264 4.12 16.68 -27.20
C ARG A 264 4.11 18.17 -26.90
N THR A 265 4.86 18.93 -27.71
CA THR A 265 4.42 19.72 -28.88
C THR A 265 4.01 21.12 -28.44
N GLY A 266 4.85 22.08 -28.78
CA GLY A 266 4.59 23.51 -28.62
C GLY A 266 3.45 24.02 -29.53
N PRO A 267 3.07 25.29 -29.37
CA PRO A 267 1.88 25.86 -29.98
C PRO A 267 2.06 26.04 -31.49
N THR A 268 1.11 25.54 -32.28
CA THR A 268 0.98 25.81 -33.71
C THR A 268 0.26 27.14 -33.91
N THR A 269 0.96 28.12 -34.49
CA THR A 269 0.38 29.38 -34.99
C THR A 269 -0.39 29.11 -36.29
N PRO A 270 -1.60 29.66 -36.51
CA PRO A 270 -2.29 29.56 -37.79
C PRO A 270 -1.67 30.52 -38.81
N THR A 271 -1.42 30.03 -40.01
CA THR A 271 -1.12 30.87 -41.19
C THR A 271 -2.42 31.15 -41.94
N ASP A 272 -2.61 32.43 -42.24
CA ASP A 272 -3.70 33.03 -43.00
C ASP A 272 -3.43 32.87 -44.51
N PRO A 273 -4.41 32.50 -45.36
CA PRO A 273 -4.26 32.64 -46.80
C PRO A 273 -5.06 33.84 -47.31
N THR A 274 -4.34 34.86 -47.75
CA THR A 274 -4.84 35.88 -48.67
C THR A 274 -5.19 35.25 -50.02
N THR A 275 -6.46 35.28 -50.40
CA THR A 275 -6.94 35.75 -51.72
C THR A 275 -8.44 36.02 -51.67
#